data_AF-G5E2U1-F1
#
_entry.id   AF-G5E2U1-F1
#
_cell.length_a   1.000
_cell.length_b   1.000
_cell.length_c   1.000
_cell.angle_alpha   90.00
_cell.angle_beta   90.00
_cell.angle_gamma   90.00
#
_symmetry.space_group_name_H-M   'P 1'
#
loop_
_entity.id
_entity.type
_entity.pdbx_description
1 polymer ?
#
loop_
_entity_poly.entity_id
_entity_poly.type
_entity_poly.pdbx_seq_one_letter_code
_entity_poly.pdbx_strand_id
1 'polypeptide(L)'
;DETLVIQQRGVRLSDGEDKTKFDAGTLLLTTHRLIWRDQKNHDFCIAFPLSQIVFTEEQAGRTRKSAKIVVHLHSASPNKEPGPYQTSRYSYVKLSFREHGQIEFQRRLSEELTRRWERSSASQTGRIKAVGIVAFEDLSKLMEKAKEMVELSKSIANKKDKQ
;
A
#
# COMPACT_ATOMS: atom_id res chain seq x y z
N ASP A 1 17.23 -13.11 -6.55
CA ASP A 1 16.50 -14.07 -5.69
C ASP A 1 15.46 -13.38 -4.83
N GLU A 2 14.35 -14.06 -4.56
CA GLU A 2 13.34 -13.62 -3.60
C GLU A 2 13.64 -14.23 -2.22
N THR A 3 13.58 -13.41 -1.17
CA THR A 3 13.95 -13.82 0.19
C THR A 3 12.85 -13.45 1.18
N LEU A 4 12.62 -14.30 2.18
CA LEU A 4 11.67 -14.02 3.26
C LEU A 4 12.24 -12.95 4.19
N VAL A 5 11.45 -11.93 4.50
CA VAL A 5 11.80 -10.82 5.40
C VAL A 5 11.19 -11.05 6.78
N ILE A 6 9.88 -11.30 6.83
CA ILE A 6 9.16 -11.59 8.08
C ILE A 6 7.89 -12.39 7.79
N GLN A 7 7.39 -13.12 8.79
CA GLN A 7 6.08 -13.76 8.75
C GLN A 7 5.31 -13.52 10.05
N GLN A 8 3.99 -13.45 9.97
CA GLN A 8 3.10 -13.24 11.10
C GLN A 8 1.86 -14.13 11.00
N ARG A 9 1.56 -14.87 12.06
CA ARG A 9 0.36 -15.71 12.17
C ARG A 9 -0.85 -14.89 12.67
N GLY A 10 -2.02 -15.51 12.57
CA GLY A 10 -3.26 -14.90 13.07
C GLY A 10 -3.70 -13.67 12.28
N VAL A 11 -3.41 -13.62 10.98
CA VAL A 11 -3.82 -12.50 10.12
C VAL A 11 -5.06 -12.89 9.31
N ARG A 12 -6.12 -12.07 9.42
CA ARG A 12 -7.31 -12.16 8.56
C ARG A 12 -7.15 -11.23 7.35
N LEU A 13 -7.58 -11.70 6.19
CA LEU A 13 -7.65 -10.91 4.96
C LEU A 13 -9.10 -10.50 4.65
N SER A 14 -9.31 -9.21 4.39
CA SER A 14 -10.58 -8.64 3.93
C SER A 14 -10.41 -7.99 2.57
N ASP A 15 -11.45 -8.07 1.74
CA ASP A 15 -11.50 -7.40 0.44
C ASP A 15 -12.21 -6.05 0.63
N GLY A 16 -11.45 -4.96 0.68
CA GLY A 16 -11.99 -3.66 1.05
C GLY A 16 -12.70 -3.64 2.41
N GLU A 17 -13.98 -3.26 2.40
CA GLU A 17 -14.86 -3.35 3.58
C GLU A 17 -15.51 -4.73 3.74
N ASP A 18 -15.45 -5.59 2.73
CA ASP A 18 -16.10 -6.88 2.72
C ASP A 18 -15.30 -7.92 3.52
N LYS A 19 -16.03 -8.66 4.36
CA LYS A 19 -15.46 -9.82 5.05
C LYS A 19 -15.34 -10.97 4.06
N THR A 20 -14.16 -11.58 4.02
CA THR A 20 -13.94 -12.80 3.24
C THR A 20 -14.00 -14.01 4.16
N LYS A 21 -13.92 -15.21 3.58
CA LYS A 21 -13.71 -16.47 4.32
C LYS A 21 -12.28 -16.64 4.88
N PHE A 22 -11.36 -15.72 4.57
CA PHE A 22 -9.93 -15.80 4.88
C PHE A 22 -9.64 -15.28 6.29
N ASP A 23 -10.09 -16.04 7.29
CA ASP A 23 -10.16 -15.58 8.68
C ASP A 23 -8.92 -15.83 9.52
N ALA A 24 -8.12 -16.81 9.14
CA ALA A 24 -6.94 -17.23 9.88
C ALA A 24 -5.87 -17.72 8.91
N GLY A 25 -4.85 -16.90 8.71
CA GLY A 25 -3.72 -17.24 7.86
C GLY A 25 -2.41 -16.69 8.42
N THR A 26 -1.33 -17.10 7.74
CA THR A 26 0.01 -16.56 7.96
C THR A 26 0.29 -15.55 6.86
N LEU A 27 0.63 -14.33 7.24
CA LEU A 27 1.09 -13.29 6.33
C LEU A 27 2.61 -13.35 6.24
N LEU A 28 3.15 -13.46 5.04
CA LEU A 28 4.58 -13.50 4.75
C LEU A 28 4.94 -12.26 3.94
N LEU A 29 5.95 -11.54 4.38
CA LEU A 29 6.60 -10.50 3.60
C LEU A 29 7.90 -11.06 3.03
N THR A 30 8.05 -11.02 1.73
CA THR A 30 9.31 -11.27 1.04
C THR A 30 9.85 -9.96 0.47
N THR A 31 11.05 -10.00 -0.11
CA THR A 31 11.61 -8.86 -0.85
C THR A 31 10.83 -8.48 -2.12
N HIS A 32 9.87 -9.31 -2.55
CA HIS A 32 9.14 -9.11 -3.81
C HIS A 32 7.61 -9.13 -3.65
N ARG A 33 7.07 -9.81 -2.64
CA ARG A 33 5.66 -10.09 -2.50
C ARG A 33 5.21 -10.03 -1.05
N LEU A 34 3.95 -9.61 -0.88
CA LEU A 34 3.19 -9.80 0.33
C LEU A 34 2.24 -10.98 0.11
N ILE A 35 2.39 -12.05 0.89
CA ILE A 35 1.71 -13.33 0.64
C ILE A 35 0.88 -13.67 1.87
N TRP A 36 -0.43 -13.82 1.69
CA TRP A 36 -1.29 -14.44 2.69
C TRP A 36 -1.44 -15.93 2.38
N ARG A 37 -1.15 -16.79 3.35
CA ARG A 37 -1.28 -18.24 3.23
C ARG A 37 -2.31 -18.76 4.23
N ASP A 38 -3.25 -19.58 3.78
CA ASP A 38 -4.26 -20.16 4.67
C ASP A 38 -3.61 -21.09 5.71
N GLN A 39 -4.18 -21.07 6.91
CA GLN A 39 -3.67 -21.86 8.03
C GLN A 39 -3.98 -23.36 7.90
N LYS A 40 -5.12 -23.72 7.30
CA LYS A 40 -5.59 -25.10 7.16
C LYS A 40 -5.15 -25.71 5.83
N ASN A 41 -5.12 -24.90 4.77
CA ASN A 41 -4.72 -25.32 3.43
C ASN A 41 -3.50 -24.51 2.97
N HIS A 42 -2.30 -25.05 3.19
CA HIS A 42 -1.06 -24.34 2.84
C HIS A 42 -0.83 -24.16 1.32
N ASP A 43 -1.56 -24.91 0.48
CA ASP A 43 -1.55 -24.71 -0.98
C ASP A 43 -2.39 -23.50 -1.39
N PHE A 44 -3.28 -23.04 -0.52
CA PHE A 44 -4.07 -21.84 -0.76
C PHE A 44 -3.34 -20.59 -0.27
N CYS A 45 -2.82 -19.82 -1.21
CA CYS A 45 -2.19 -18.52 -0.95
C CYS A 45 -2.65 -17.42 -1.90
N ILE A 46 -2.71 -16.20 -1.38
CA ILE A 46 -2.98 -14.97 -2.13
C ILE A 46 -1.72 -14.12 -2.05
N ALA A 47 -1.13 -13.80 -3.18
CA ALA A 47 0.11 -13.03 -3.25
C ALA A 47 -0.12 -11.68 -3.96
N PHE A 48 0.34 -10.62 -3.32
CA PHE A 48 0.38 -9.26 -3.86
C PHE A 48 1.83 -8.90 -4.15
N PRO A 49 2.22 -8.72 -5.42
CA PRO A 49 3.52 -8.15 -5.76
C PRO A 49 3.68 -6.78 -5.09
N LEU A 50 4.83 -6.54 -4.45
CA LEU A 50 5.10 -5.24 -3.81
C LEU A 50 5.09 -4.08 -4.82
N SER A 51 5.31 -4.36 -6.11
CA SER A 51 5.17 -3.40 -7.21
C SER A 51 3.74 -2.93 -7.45
N GLN A 52 2.73 -3.69 -7.05
CA GLN A 52 1.33 -3.30 -7.18
C GLN A 52 0.83 -2.48 -5.99
N ILE A 53 1.53 -2.51 -4.85
CA ILE A 53 1.16 -1.77 -3.65
C ILE A 53 1.54 -0.29 -3.84
N VAL A 54 0.52 0.56 -3.84
CA VAL A 54 0.64 2.03 -3.97
C VAL A 54 1.08 2.63 -2.65
N PHE A 55 0.36 2.30 -1.58
CA PHE A 55 0.67 2.73 -0.23
C PHE A 55 0.02 1.80 0.80
N THR A 56 0.48 1.92 2.04
CA THR A 56 -0.09 1.20 3.19
C THR A 56 -0.42 2.18 4.29
N GLU A 57 -1.57 2.01 4.94
CA GLU A 57 -1.97 2.80 6.10
C GLU A 57 -2.20 1.89 7.30
N GLU A 58 -1.82 2.38 8.48
CA GLU A 58 -2.19 1.76 9.74
C GLU A 58 -3.53 2.34 10.20
N GLN A 59 -4.52 1.47 10.38
CA GLN A 59 -5.78 1.85 10.99
C GLN A 59 -5.81 1.33 12.43
N ALA A 60 -5.56 2.25 13.37
CA ALA A 60 -5.85 2.02 14.79
C ALA A 60 -7.36 1.77 14.93
N GLY A 61 -7.74 0.62 15.49
CA GLY A 61 -9.14 0.27 15.67
C GLY A 61 -9.84 1.35 16.52
N ARG A 62 -10.85 2.02 15.96
CA ARG A 62 -11.72 2.96 16.70
C ARG A 62 -12.54 2.30 17.83
N THR A 63 -12.41 0.99 18.00
CA THR A 63 -12.97 0.17 19.09
C THR A 63 -11.94 -0.92 19.39
N ARG A 64 -12.06 -1.59 20.55
CA ARG A 64 -11.22 -2.68 21.14
C ARG A 64 -10.95 -3.89 20.21
N LYS A 65 -10.48 -3.67 18.98
CA LYS A 65 -10.36 -4.62 17.87
C LYS A 65 -8.91 -4.64 17.37
N SER A 66 -8.50 -5.80 16.88
CA SER A 66 -7.23 -6.09 16.20
C SER A 66 -6.67 -4.93 15.37
N ALA A 67 -5.36 -4.69 15.48
CA ALA A 67 -4.65 -3.72 14.64
C ALA A 67 -4.79 -4.09 13.16
N LYS A 68 -4.90 -3.09 12.30
CA LYS A 68 -5.13 -3.29 10.87
C LYS A 68 -4.11 -2.55 10.03
N ILE A 69 -3.62 -3.23 9.01
CA ILE A 69 -2.89 -2.62 7.90
C ILE A 69 -3.82 -2.65 6.69
N VAL A 70 -4.06 -1.49 6.08
CA VAL A 70 -4.76 -1.43 4.79
C VAL A 70 -3.73 -1.27 3.69
N VAL A 71 -3.84 -2.13 2.68
CA VAL A 71 -2.92 -2.19 1.55
C VAL A 71 -3.67 -1.71 0.32
N HIS A 72 -3.28 -0.57 -0.21
CA HIS A 72 -3.86 0.02 -1.41
C HIS A 72 -3.08 -0.46 -2.63
N LEU A 73 -3.80 -0.96 -3.63
CA LEU A 73 -3.28 -1.56 -4.85
C LEU A 73 -3.59 -0.65 -6.05
N HIS A 74 -2.76 -0.72 -7.09
CA HIS A 74 -3.11 -0.09 -8.36
C HIS A 74 -4.43 -0.68 -8.87
N SER A 75 -5.35 0.16 -9.35
CA SER A 75 -6.57 -0.31 -9.98
C SER A 75 -6.23 -1.22 -11.16
N ALA A 76 -6.95 -2.33 -11.28
CA ALA A 76 -6.79 -3.20 -12.44
C ALA A 76 -7.15 -2.40 -13.69
N SER A 77 -6.24 -2.36 -14.66
CA SER A 77 -6.51 -1.70 -15.95
C SER A 77 -7.74 -2.36 -16.59
N PRO A 78 -8.70 -1.57 -17.10
CA PRO A 78 -9.97 -2.09 -17.64
C PRO A 78 -9.81 -3.04 -18.84
N ASN A 79 -8.61 -3.09 -19.45
CA ASN A 79 -8.30 -3.93 -20.61
C ASN A 79 -7.70 -5.31 -20.25
N LYS A 80 -7.72 -5.73 -18.98
CA LYS A 80 -7.33 -7.10 -18.65
C LYS A 80 -8.53 -8.02 -18.80
N GLU A 81 -8.35 -9.05 -19.63
CA GLU A 81 -9.22 -10.23 -19.69
C GLU A 81 -9.65 -10.61 -18.26
N PRO A 82 -10.95 -10.77 -17.99
CA PRO A 82 -11.43 -11.11 -16.65
C PRO A 82 -10.77 -12.41 -16.23
N GLY A 83 -9.84 -12.32 -15.28
CA GLY A 83 -9.24 -13.49 -14.68
C GLY A 83 -10.33 -14.37 -14.06
N PRO A 84 -10.07 -15.67 -13.86
CA PRO A 84 -11.05 -16.63 -13.34
C PRO A 84 -11.57 -16.31 -11.93
N TYR A 85 -10.95 -15.35 -11.24
CA TYR A 85 -11.36 -14.89 -9.92
C TYR A 85 -11.83 -13.43 -10.01
N GLN A 86 -13.05 -13.25 -9.52
CA GLN A 86 -13.83 -12.01 -9.46
C GLN A 86 -12.95 -10.77 -9.27
N THR A 87 -13.17 -9.78 -10.14
CA THR A 87 -12.66 -8.43 -9.94
C THR A 87 -13.12 -7.94 -8.57
N SER A 88 -12.21 -7.69 -7.64
CA SER A 88 -12.55 -6.98 -6.42
C SER A 88 -13.18 -5.63 -6.77
N ARG A 89 -14.24 -5.25 -6.05
CA ARG A 89 -14.84 -3.92 -6.16
C ARG A 89 -13.96 -2.83 -5.55
N TYR A 90 -12.93 -3.21 -4.80
CA TYR A 90 -12.05 -2.32 -4.07
C TYR A 90 -10.64 -2.37 -4.65
N SER A 91 -9.98 -1.22 -4.67
CA SER A 91 -8.54 -1.15 -4.99
C SER A 91 -7.68 -1.29 -3.74
N TYR A 92 -8.20 -1.92 -2.68
CA TYR A 92 -7.47 -2.11 -1.43
C TYR A 92 -7.96 -3.34 -0.66
N VAL A 93 -7.08 -3.90 0.16
CA VAL A 93 -7.37 -5.02 1.06
C VAL A 93 -7.03 -4.65 2.50
N LYS A 94 -7.68 -5.27 3.48
CA LYS A 94 -7.37 -5.06 4.90
C LYS A 94 -6.79 -6.33 5.53
N LEU A 95 -5.67 -6.16 6.21
CA LEU A 95 -4.97 -7.19 6.97
C LEU A 95 -5.22 -6.93 8.46
N SER A 96 -5.99 -7.80 9.10
CA SER A 96 -6.33 -7.67 10.52
C SER A 96 -5.50 -8.63 11.37
N PHE A 97 -4.69 -8.09 12.27
CA PHE A 97 -3.74 -8.84 13.10
C PHE A 97 -4.37 -9.24 14.43
N ARG A 98 -4.66 -10.54 14.58
CA ARG A 98 -5.27 -11.11 15.79
C ARG A 98 -4.23 -11.53 16.83
N GLU A 99 -3.00 -11.77 16.41
CA GLU A 99 -1.91 -12.31 17.25
C GLU A 99 -0.71 -11.36 17.35
N HIS A 100 -0.97 -10.09 17.72
CA HIS A 100 0.06 -9.04 17.84
C HIS A 100 0.97 -8.96 16.59
N GLY A 101 2.17 -8.39 16.70
CA GLY A 101 3.17 -8.36 15.61
C GLY A 101 2.92 -7.35 14.48
N GLN A 102 1.78 -6.66 14.47
CA GLN A 102 1.44 -5.66 13.45
C GLN A 102 2.48 -4.55 13.34
N ILE A 103 2.98 -4.01 14.46
CA ILE A 103 3.92 -2.88 14.47
C ILE A 103 5.21 -3.25 13.73
N GLU A 104 5.81 -4.38 14.10
CA GLU A 104 7.03 -4.86 13.46
C GLU A 104 6.77 -5.24 12.00
N PHE A 105 5.63 -5.87 11.70
CA PHE A 105 5.27 -6.22 10.33
C PHE A 105 5.12 -4.97 9.44
N GLN A 106 4.42 -3.94 9.93
CA GLN A 106 4.25 -2.67 9.22
C GLN A 106 5.58 -1.98 9.00
N ARG A 107 6.47 -1.95 10.00
CA ARG A 107 7.80 -1.38 9.88
C ARG A 107 8.59 -2.05 8.74
N ARG A 108 8.64 -3.39 8.73
CA ARG A 108 9.33 -4.16 7.68
C ARG A 108 8.71 -3.99 6.30
N LEU A 109 7.38 -3.91 6.23
CA LEU A 109 6.67 -3.67 4.97
C LEU A 109 7.01 -2.29 4.40
N SER A 110 7.02 -1.24 5.24
CA SER A 110 7.43 0.10 4.83
C SER A 110 8.87 0.14 4.31
N GLU A 111 9.80 -0.55 4.99
CA GLU A 111 11.20 -0.65 4.55
C GLU A 111 11.32 -1.28 3.15
N GLU A 112 10.65 -2.40 2.91
CA GLU A 112 10.71 -3.07 1.61
C GLU A 112 10.01 -2.29 0.49
N LEU A 113 8.91 -1.59 0.80
CA LEU A 113 8.28 -0.68 -0.15
C LEU A 113 9.21 0.48 -0.51
N THR A 114 9.85 1.13 0.46
CA THR A 114 10.82 2.22 0.20
C THR A 114 12.00 1.74 -0.63
N ARG A 115 12.62 0.60 -0.27
CA ARG A 115 13.74 0.02 -1.04
C ARG A 115 13.35 -0.34 -2.47
N ARG A 116 12.09 -0.75 -2.70
CA ARG A 116 11.57 -0.96 -4.06
C ARG A 116 11.58 0.33 -4.87
N TRP A 117 11.13 1.45 -4.29
CA TRP A 117 11.12 2.74 -4.96
C TRP A 117 12.55 3.17 -5.32
N GLU A 118 13.52 3.00 -4.41
CA GLU A 118 14.94 3.29 -4.67
C GLU A 118 15.52 2.43 -5.80
N ARG A 119 15.28 1.11 -5.78
CA ARG A 119 15.72 0.19 -6.84
C ARG A 119 15.06 0.47 -8.20
N SER A 120 13.80 0.90 -8.18
CA SER A 120 13.06 1.25 -9.39
C SER A 120 13.55 2.58 -9.99
N SER A 121 13.89 3.56 -9.15
CA SER A 121 14.49 4.83 -9.60
C SER A 121 15.94 4.69 -10.07
N ALA A 122 16.67 3.68 -9.58
CA ALA A 122 18.07 3.45 -9.96
C ALA A 122 18.25 2.74 -11.32
N SER A 123 17.17 2.25 -11.97
CA SER A 123 17.25 1.51 -13.24
C SER A 123 16.56 2.18 -14.45
N GLN A 124 16.09 3.42 -14.33
CA GLN A 124 15.48 4.14 -15.46
C GLN A 124 16.52 4.82 -16.37
N THR A 125 17.28 4.01 -17.11
CA THR A 125 17.93 4.44 -18.37
C THR A 125 17.42 3.67 -19.59
N GLY A 126 16.31 2.93 -19.49
CA GLY A 126 15.72 2.32 -20.69
C GLY A 126 14.30 1.83 -20.47
N ARG A 127 13.38 2.31 -21.32
CA ARG A 127 11.97 1.89 -21.47
C ARG A 127 10.96 2.51 -20.50
N ILE A 128 10.84 3.83 -20.55
CA ILE A 128 9.57 4.51 -20.27
C ILE A 128 8.74 4.42 -21.56
N LYS A 129 7.64 3.67 -21.54
CA LYS A 129 6.50 3.95 -22.41
C LYS A 129 5.22 4.05 -21.56
N ALA A 130 4.80 5.31 -21.40
CA ALA A 130 3.41 5.78 -21.46
C ALA A 130 2.50 5.83 -20.22
N VAL A 131 2.97 5.64 -18.98
CA VAL A 131 2.10 5.91 -17.78
C VAL A 131 2.71 6.92 -16.80
N GLY A 132 4.04 7.04 -16.74
CA GLY A 132 4.71 7.92 -15.76
C GLY A 132 4.62 9.42 -16.05
N ILE A 133 4.37 9.85 -17.28
CA ILE A 133 4.51 11.27 -17.66
C ILE A 133 3.36 12.13 -17.06
N VAL A 134 2.14 11.59 -16.99
CA VAL A 134 0.98 12.35 -16.47
C VAL A 134 1.07 12.53 -14.95
N ALA A 135 1.61 11.54 -14.23
CA ALA A 135 1.74 11.60 -12.77
C ALA A 135 2.82 12.58 -12.28
N PHE A 136 3.94 12.73 -13.02
CA PHE A 136 4.94 13.74 -12.70
C PHE A 136 4.44 15.15 -12.99
N GLU A 137 3.71 15.35 -14.09
CA GLU A 137 3.08 16.63 -14.44
C GLU A 137 2.11 17.10 -13.35
N ASP A 138 1.27 16.19 -12.84
CA ASP A 138 0.31 16.50 -11.78
C ASP A 138 0.99 16.80 -10.44
N LEU A 139 2.09 16.11 -10.11
CA LEU A 139 2.85 16.38 -8.89
C LEU A 139 3.53 17.76 -8.96
N SER A 140 4.12 18.12 -10.10
CA SER A 140 4.72 19.44 -10.32
C SER A 140 3.68 20.56 -10.22
N LYS A 141 2.50 20.39 -10.83
CA LYS A 141 1.38 21.34 -10.73
C LYS A 141 0.86 21.47 -9.30
N LEU A 142 0.81 20.37 -8.55
CA LEU A 142 0.42 20.37 -7.14
C LEU A 142 1.45 21.12 -6.28
N MET A 143 2.75 20.91 -6.53
CA MET A 143 3.83 21.60 -5.82
C MET A 143 3.87 23.10 -6.12
N GLU A 144 3.55 23.54 -7.34
CA GLU A 144 3.46 24.98 -7.65
C GLU A 144 2.29 25.66 -6.93
N LYS A 145 1.09 25.06 -6.95
CA LYS A 145 -0.06 25.60 -6.20
C LYS A 145 0.19 25.68 -4.70
N ALA A 146 0.94 24.73 -4.16
CA ALA A 146 1.33 24.76 -2.75
C ALA A 146 2.26 25.94 -2.43
N LYS A 147 3.17 26.33 -3.34
CA LYS A 147 4.05 27.49 -3.14
C LYS A 147 3.25 28.81 -3.09
N GLU A 148 2.31 28.98 -4.00
CA GLU A 148 1.45 30.17 -4.03
C GLU A 148 0.64 30.32 -2.73
N MET A 149 0.02 29.24 -2.24
CA MET A 149 -0.73 29.31 -0.98
C MET A 149 0.15 29.62 0.22
N VAL A 150 1.40 29.14 0.24
CA VAL A 150 2.36 29.44 1.30
C VAL A 150 2.79 30.90 1.25
N GLU A 151 3.05 31.48 0.08
CA GLU A 151 3.32 32.91 -0.06
C GLU A 151 2.13 33.77 0.38
N LEU A 152 0.91 33.40 -0.03
CA LEU A 152 -0.31 34.09 0.40
C LEU A 152 -0.46 34.04 1.93
N SER A 153 -0.20 32.89 2.56
CA SER A 153 -0.25 32.78 4.03
C SER A 153 0.78 33.67 4.73
N LYS A 154 2.00 33.80 4.18
CA LYS A 154 3.06 34.66 4.72
C LYS A 154 2.70 36.15 4.58
N SER A 155 2.09 36.52 3.46
CA SER A 155 1.60 37.89 3.22
C SER A 155 0.45 38.26 4.15
N ILE A 156 -0.49 37.34 4.38
CA ILE A 156 -1.60 37.53 5.33
C ILE A 156 -1.07 37.63 6.77
N ALA A 157 -0.08 36.82 7.15
CA ALA A 157 0.55 36.88 8.46
C ALA A 157 1.27 38.21 8.70
N ASN A 158 2.07 38.69 7.74
CA ASN A 158 2.77 39.98 7.86
C ASN A 158 1.84 41.19 7.88
N LYS A 159 0.62 41.08 7.35
CA LYS A 159 -0.36 42.18 7.37
C LYS A 159 -1.12 42.29 8.69
N LYS A 160 -1.11 41.26 9.53
CA LYS A 160 -1.72 41.26 10.87
C LYS A 160 -0.82 41.85 11.97
N ASP A 161 0.47 42.04 11.72
CA ASP A 161 1.43 42.58 12.69
C ASP A 161 1.55 44.12 12.65
N LYS A 162 0.85 44.79 11.73
CA LYS A 162 0.93 46.24 11.50
C LYS A 162 -0.35 47.00 11.87
N GLN A 163 -1.17 46.45 12.77
CA GLN A 163 -2.39 47.09 13.25
C GLN A 163 -2.39 47.25 14.77
#